data_AF-A0A1J7K3H4-F1
#
_entry.id   AF-A0A1J7K3H4-F1
#
_cell.length_a   1.000
_cell.length_b   1.000
_cell.length_c   1.000
_cell.angle_alpha   90.00
_cell.angle_beta   90.00
_cell.angle_gamma   90.00
#
_symmetry.space_group_name_H-M   'P 1'
#
loop_
_entity.id
_entity.type
_entity.pdbx_description
1 polymer ?
#
loop_
_entity_poly.entity_id
_entity_poly.type
_entity_poly.pdbx_seq_one_letter_code
_entity_poly.pdbx_strand_id
1 'polypeptide(L)'
;MALNRKYAALPDLDSAPDIYETPELTDDNSTHPGTTVQSPSDNESDDDDDGTGVSRTRLHIDQARARFMPATIDAQDVDFSDRLNSKRKSYRASSRRQRILEDGTEEYGELSDEDDGTSLERKLARLRREVEEVKEQYAKQKVTAQQDPEAEGHDGDLASLSEALSELAKDSDGFRSGPTNGAVISNTSRHISAQEEREVVTGDAATYTVTYAPSYEQTHALAKAADFDRRLVLLEQSLGIGSSAFPELDANGLPRAVLPTLETLQKQISTLSEASTSSLDTITRRVRTLTQEAENLEKARRNAKAAQEALASTGVAPVEGAPAEDSEQTAKINALYGTLPTIEKMAPLLPPLLDRLRSLRAIHADAATASETLGRIEKRQTDMAADIHQWRDGLEKVEAAMQDGEAAMGGNVKVRSQFAPYKTNSFFSLLPLSSSLFRLATNSHCNIPRPPKGHFNILYFATAGSFTRKEHEALPAPLPLSQLFHVLEEKYPGMTEKVLRSCLITVNLDYADVPKGADDEDKIIEEGDEVAIVPPVSSG
;
A
#
# COMPACT_ATOMS: atom_id res chain seq x y z
N MET A 1 -16.40 -41.51 -25.08
CA MET A 1 -16.76 -40.08 -25.05
C MET A 1 -17.90 -39.90 -24.07
N ALA A 2 -17.71 -39.04 -23.06
CA ALA A 2 -18.77 -38.77 -22.09
C ALA A 2 -19.79 -37.82 -22.74
N LEU A 3 -20.99 -38.32 -23.04
CA LEU A 3 -22.08 -37.48 -23.55
C LEU A 3 -22.42 -36.43 -22.48
N ASN A 4 -22.12 -35.17 -22.77
CA ASN A 4 -22.44 -34.06 -21.88
C ASN A 4 -23.96 -33.96 -21.70
N ARG A 5 -24.43 -34.09 -20.44
CA ARG A 5 -25.86 -34.08 -20.09
C ARG A 5 -26.63 -32.85 -20.60
N LYS A 6 -25.94 -31.71 -20.80
CA LYS A 6 -26.52 -30.47 -21.33
C LYS A 6 -27.05 -30.62 -22.75
N TYR A 7 -26.42 -31.46 -23.57
CA TYR A 7 -26.74 -31.57 -24.99
C TYR A 7 -27.58 -32.82 -25.30
N ALA A 8 -27.60 -33.84 -24.43
CA ALA A 8 -28.26 -35.13 -24.66
C ALA A 8 -29.77 -35.08 -25.04
N ALA A 9 -30.46 -33.97 -24.79
CA ALA A 9 -31.86 -33.78 -25.15
C ALA A 9 -32.07 -33.21 -26.57
N LEU A 10 -30.99 -32.77 -27.24
CA LEU A 10 -31.04 -32.27 -28.62
C LEU A 10 -30.98 -33.47 -29.60
N PRO A 11 -31.91 -33.57 -30.56
CA PRO A 11 -31.75 -34.51 -31.67
C PRO A 11 -30.57 -34.08 -32.55
N ASP A 12 -29.87 -35.04 -33.15
CA ASP A 12 -28.72 -34.84 -34.07
C ASP A 12 -27.39 -34.40 -33.41
N LEU A 13 -26.94 -35.15 -32.39
CA LEU A 13 -25.60 -35.00 -31.82
C LEU A 13 -24.59 -35.90 -32.53
N ASP A 14 -23.57 -35.29 -33.12
CA ASP A 14 -22.48 -35.98 -33.79
C ASP A 14 -21.62 -36.78 -32.78
N SER A 15 -21.26 -38.00 -33.16
CA SER A 15 -20.36 -38.90 -32.41
C SER A 15 -18.93 -38.92 -32.99
N ALA A 16 -18.65 -38.06 -33.97
CA ALA A 16 -17.32 -37.81 -34.50
C ALA A 16 -16.32 -37.39 -33.40
N PRO A 17 -15.01 -37.63 -33.62
CA PRO A 17 -13.98 -37.01 -32.78
C PRO A 17 -14.11 -35.47 -32.79
N ASP A 18 -13.95 -34.88 -31.61
CA ASP A 18 -14.07 -33.44 -31.37
C ASP A 18 -12.99 -32.63 -32.14
N ILE A 19 -11.83 -33.27 -32.38
CA ILE A 19 -10.67 -32.65 -33.03
C ILE A 19 -10.16 -33.59 -34.13
N TYR A 20 -10.13 -33.09 -35.36
CA TYR A 20 -9.46 -33.73 -36.49
C TYR A 20 -8.15 -33.00 -36.75
N GLU A 21 -7.09 -33.44 -36.09
CA GLU A 21 -5.75 -32.89 -36.25
C GLU A 21 -4.88 -33.75 -37.17
N THR A 22 -3.96 -33.11 -37.89
CA THR A 22 -2.87 -33.82 -38.54
C THR A 22 -1.95 -34.39 -37.46
N PRO A 23 -1.41 -35.61 -37.63
CA PRO A 23 -0.48 -36.17 -36.66
C PRO A 23 0.65 -35.19 -36.40
N GLU A 24 0.95 -34.97 -35.12
CA GLU A 24 1.99 -34.05 -34.67
C GLU A 24 3.30 -34.43 -35.37
N LEU A 25 3.76 -33.57 -36.29
CA LEU A 25 5.08 -33.71 -36.86
C LEU A 25 6.03 -33.43 -35.69
N THR A 26 6.89 -34.41 -35.38
CA THR A 26 7.90 -34.25 -34.34
C THR A 26 8.95 -33.24 -34.85
N ASP A 27 8.67 -31.95 -34.66
CA ASP A 27 9.59 -30.85 -34.94
C ASP A 27 10.90 -30.97 -34.10
N ASP A 28 10.93 -31.89 -33.14
CA ASP A 28 12.03 -32.14 -32.22
C ASP A 28 13.16 -33.06 -32.72
N ASN A 29 13.07 -33.66 -33.93
CA ASN A 29 14.17 -34.51 -34.42
C ASN A 29 15.09 -33.87 -35.48
N SER A 30 14.84 -32.62 -35.89
CA SER A 30 15.78 -31.91 -36.77
C SER A 30 15.55 -30.40 -36.79
N THR A 31 16.12 -29.71 -35.81
CA THR A 31 16.55 -28.33 -36.01
C THR A 31 18.01 -28.26 -35.59
N HIS A 32 18.91 -28.19 -36.58
CA HIS A 32 20.24 -27.62 -36.37
C HIS A 32 20.05 -26.32 -35.56
N PRO A 33 20.79 -26.09 -34.45
CA PRO A 33 20.68 -24.84 -33.73
C PRO A 33 21.07 -23.71 -34.69
N GLY A 34 20.06 -23.03 -35.23
CA GLY A 34 20.23 -21.77 -35.94
C GLY A 34 20.83 -20.81 -34.93
N THR A 35 22.03 -20.33 -35.24
CA THR A 35 22.91 -19.48 -34.45
C THR A 35 22.37 -18.06 -34.25
N THR A 36 21.07 -17.87 -34.00
CA THR A 36 20.44 -16.55 -33.91
C THR A 36 19.59 -16.32 -32.67
N VAL A 37 19.77 -17.11 -31.61
CA VAL A 37 19.41 -16.68 -30.26
C VAL A 37 20.70 -16.52 -29.48
N GLN A 38 21.37 -15.38 -29.67
CA GLN A 38 22.36 -14.90 -28.72
C GLN A 38 21.63 -14.58 -27.41
N SER A 39 21.56 -15.55 -26.52
CA SER A 39 21.27 -15.29 -25.11
C SER A 39 22.41 -14.42 -24.56
N PRO A 40 22.13 -13.31 -23.86
CA PRO A 40 23.18 -12.52 -23.21
C PRO A 40 23.76 -13.35 -22.07
N SER A 41 24.77 -14.16 -22.38
CA SER A 41 25.59 -14.88 -21.41
C SER A 41 26.38 -13.85 -20.59
N ASP A 42 26.08 -13.79 -19.30
CA ASP A 42 26.61 -12.82 -18.33
C ASP A 42 27.98 -13.22 -17.75
N ASN A 43 28.74 -14.14 -18.38
CA ASN A 43 30.01 -14.55 -17.78
C ASN A 43 31.07 -15.12 -18.73
N GLU A 44 31.18 -14.57 -19.95
CA GLU A 44 32.31 -14.87 -20.84
C GLU A 44 33.14 -13.60 -20.99
N SER A 45 34.34 -13.63 -20.40
CA SER A 45 35.36 -12.61 -20.61
C SER A 45 35.95 -12.83 -22.00
N ASP A 46 35.25 -12.35 -23.03
CA ASP A 46 35.76 -12.28 -24.39
C ASP A 46 36.71 -11.08 -24.49
N ASP A 47 38.00 -11.34 -24.31
CA ASP A 47 39.09 -10.48 -24.80
C ASP A 47 39.37 -10.80 -26.29
N ASP A 48 38.33 -10.91 -27.11
CA ASP A 48 38.44 -11.19 -28.55
C ASP A 48 37.56 -10.22 -29.37
N ASP A 49 38.04 -8.99 -29.61
CA ASP A 49 37.56 -8.18 -30.75
C ASP A 49 38.68 -7.27 -31.31
N ASP A 50 39.76 -7.88 -31.77
CA ASP A 50 40.69 -7.21 -32.69
C ASP A 50 40.20 -7.40 -34.14
N GLY A 51 39.07 -6.77 -34.52
CA GLY A 51 38.63 -6.88 -35.91
C GLY A 51 37.49 -5.98 -36.36
N THR A 52 36.55 -5.64 -35.48
CA THR A 52 35.52 -4.64 -35.79
C THR A 52 35.83 -3.37 -35.03
N GLY A 53 35.87 -2.20 -35.69
CA GLY A 53 36.22 -0.91 -35.08
C GLY A 53 35.23 -0.40 -34.01
N VAL A 54 34.52 -1.31 -33.34
CA VAL A 54 33.53 -1.09 -32.30
C VAL A 54 33.99 -1.83 -31.04
N SER A 55 34.44 -1.08 -30.03
CA SER A 55 34.75 -1.64 -28.71
C SER A 55 33.46 -2.14 -28.04
N ARG A 56 33.37 -3.44 -27.75
CA ARG A 56 32.24 -4.08 -27.06
C ARG A 56 32.46 -4.26 -25.55
N THR A 57 33.21 -3.37 -24.93
CA THR A 57 33.42 -3.38 -23.47
C THR A 57 32.08 -3.35 -22.73
N ARG A 58 31.80 -4.39 -21.94
CA ARG A 58 30.60 -4.47 -21.10
C ARG A 58 30.65 -3.42 -19.99
N LEU A 59 29.51 -2.80 -19.70
CA LEU A 59 29.43 -1.77 -18.67
C LEU A 59 29.28 -2.41 -17.29
N HIS A 60 30.37 -2.47 -16.52
CA HIS A 60 30.31 -2.88 -15.11
C HIS A 60 29.69 -1.77 -14.26
N ILE A 61 28.37 -1.88 -14.01
CA ILE A 61 27.59 -0.87 -13.30
C ILE A 61 28.16 -0.57 -11.91
N ASP A 62 28.61 -1.57 -11.18
CA ASP A 62 29.15 -1.39 -9.83
C ASP A 62 30.50 -0.67 -9.84
N GLN A 63 31.38 -1.01 -10.79
CA GLN A 63 32.65 -0.31 -10.97
C GLN A 63 32.44 1.13 -11.44
N ALA A 64 31.49 1.34 -12.36
CA ALA A 64 31.10 2.68 -12.79
C ALA A 64 30.53 3.48 -11.63
N ARG A 65 29.63 2.89 -10.82
CA ARG A 65 29.06 3.53 -9.63
C ARG A 65 30.16 3.93 -8.65
N ALA A 66 31.13 3.06 -8.36
CA ALA A 66 32.25 3.40 -7.48
C ALA A 66 33.08 4.58 -8.01
N ARG A 67 33.28 4.68 -9.33
CA ARG A 67 34.00 5.80 -9.96
C ARG A 67 33.27 7.13 -9.87
N PHE A 68 31.94 7.13 -9.97
CA PHE A 68 31.14 8.36 -10.00
C PHE A 68 30.51 8.75 -8.65
N MET A 69 30.45 7.84 -7.66
CA MET A 69 29.91 8.11 -6.32
C MET A 69 30.58 9.29 -5.57
N PRO A 70 31.92 9.51 -5.64
CA PRO A 70 32.55 10.63 -4.94
C PRO A 70 32.47 11.97 -5.69
N ALA A 71 31.93 12.01 -6.92
CA ALA A 71 31.80 13.23 -7.71
C ALA A 71 30.41 13.84 -7.50
N THR A 72 30.36 15.03 -6.91
CA THR A 72 29.12 15.81 -6.77
C THR A 72 29.16 17.03 -7.69
N ILE A 73 28.06 17.29 -8.39
CA ILE A 73 27.96 18.39 -9.36
C ILE A 73 26.98 19.43 -8.80
N ASP A 74 27.46 20.67 -8.63
CA ASP A 74 26.62 21.81 -8.30
C ASP A 74 26.16 22.51 -9.58
N ALA A 75 24.84 22.68 -9.68
CA ALA A 75 24.16 23.24 -10.85
C ALA A 75 23.36 24.51 -10.53
N GLN A 76 23.43 25.05 -9.31
CA GLN A 76 22.56 26.17 -8.89
C GLN A 76 22.80 27.47 -9.66
N ASP A 77 24.04 27.75 -10.06
CA ASP A 77 24.44 28.99 -10.71
C ASP A 77 24.76 28.85 -12.21
N VAL A 78 24.33 27.77 -12.87
CA VAL A 78 24.76 27.47 -14.24
C VAL A 78 23.89 28.20 -15.28
N ASP A 79 24.53 28.89 -16.23
CA ASP A 79 23.88 29.64 -17.30
C ASP A 79 24.51 29.27 -18.65
N PHE A 80 23.76 28.52 -19.47
CA PHE A 80 24.12 28.16 -20.85
C PHE A 80 23.54 29.11 -21.90
N SER A 81 22.85 30.17 -21.48
CA SER A 81 22.51 31.24 -22.41
C SER A 81 23.84 31.87 -22.80
N ASP A 82 24.26 31.62 -24.04
CA ASP A 82 25.56 31.99 -24.64
C ASP A 82 25.70 33.52 -24.77
N ARG A 83 25.63 34.21 -23.63
CA ARG A 83 25.66 35.65 -23.50
C ARG A 83 27.11 36.07 -23.39
N LEU A 84 27.63 36.62 -24.49
CA LEU A 84 29.03 37.08 -24.65
C LEU A 84 29.44 38.23 -23.70
N ASN A 85 28.55 38.73 -22.85
CA ASN A 85 28.77 39.88 -21.96
C ASN A 85 29.10 39.51 -20.49
N SER A 86 29.04 38.23 -20.12
CA SER A 86 29.36 37.75 -18.77
C SER A 86 30.30 36.54 -18.84
N LYS A 87 31.11 36.34 -17.78
CA LYS A 87 31.84 35.07 -17.59
C LYS A 87 30.84 33.92 -17.66
N ARG A 88 31.17 32.91 -18.48
CA ARG A 88 30.36 31.71 -18.69
C ARG A 88 30.19 30.99 -17.37
N LYS A 89 28.95 30.84 -16.89
CA LYS A 89 28.67 30.08 -15.67
C LYS A 89 28.46 28.62 -16.04
N SER A 90 29.45 27.77 -15.77
CA SER A 90 29.40 26.32 -16.02
C SER A 90 29.18 25.53 -14.73
N TYR A 91 28.84 24.24 -14.87
CA TYR A 91 28.78 23.30 -13.75
C TYR A 91 30.06 23.33 -12.92
N ARG A 92 29.93 23.27 -11.59
CA ARG A 92 31.05 23.07 -10.66
C ARG A 92 31.05 21.63 -10.20
N ALA A 93 32.09 20.87 -10.57
CA ALA A 93 32.27 19.52 -10.09
C ALA A 93 33.20 19.55 -8.87
N SER A 94 32.70 19.18 -7.70
CA SER A 94 33.53 18.90 -6.53
C SER A 94 33.74 17.40 -6.43
N SER A 95 34.99 16.97 -6.56
CA SER A 95 35.38 15.58 -6.31
C SER A 95 36.20 15.55 -5.03
N ARG A 96 35.69 14.89 -3.99
CA ARG A 96 36.50 14.56 -2.82
C ARG A 96 37.43 13.41 -3.22
N ARG A 97 38.60 13.75 -3.75
CA ARG A 97 39.58 12.76 -4.21
C ARG A 97 40.23 12.10 -2.99
N GLN A 98 40.01 10.81 -2.79
CA GLN A 98 40.84 10.00 -1.91
C GLN A 98 42.17 9.72 -2.63
N ARG A 99 43.29 10.18 -2.07
CA ARG A 99 44.62 9.73 -2.50
C ARG A 99 45.13 8.72 -1.49
N ILE A 100 45.48 7.54 -1.97
CA ILE A 100 46.27 6.56 -1.23
C ILE A 100 47.74 6.96 -1.43
N LEU A 101 48.45 7.29 -0.35
CA LEU A 101 49.90 7.54 -0.42
C LEU A 101 50.65 6.22 -0.68
N GLU A 102 51.90 6.30 -1.12
CA GLU A 102 52.78 5.13 -1.32
C GLU A 102 52.98 4.30 -0.02
N ASP A 103 52.65 4.87 1.13
CA ASP A 103 52.73 4.25 2.46
C ASP A 103 51.39 3.63 2.94
N GLY A 104 50.37 3.57 2.07
CA GLY A 104 49.08 2.92 2.35
C GLY A 104 48.13 3.68 3.29
N THR A 105 48.47 4.92 3.68
CA THR A 105 47.59 5.78 4.47
C THR A 105 46.69 6.63 3.57
N GLU A 106 45.40 6.70 3.92
CA GLU A 106 44.39 7.51 3.23
C GLU A 106 44.47 8.96 3.71
N GLU A 107 44.93 9.88 2.86
CA GLU A 107 44.91 11.31 3.15
C GLU A 107 43.55 11.90 2.75
N TYR A 108 42.73 12.21 3.75
CA TYR A 108 41.50 12.97 3.60
C TYR A 108 41.85 14.46 3.53
N GLY A 109 42.06 14.99 2.32
CA GLY A 109 42.45 16.40 2.11
C GLY A 109 41.51 17.17 1.19
N GLU A 110 41.04 18.34 1.64
CA GLU A 110 40.41 19.38 0.81
C GLU A 110 41.48 20.13 0.01
N LEU A 111 42.13 19.44 -0.93
CA LEU A 111 42.99 20.09 -1.92
C LEU A 111 42.21 20.21 -3.22
N SER A 112 41.22 21.11 -3.20
CA SER A 112 40.58 21.58 -4.43
C SER A 112 41.57 22.49 -5.16
N ASP A 113 42.23 21.94 -6.17
CA ASP A 113 43.35 22.54 -6.90
C ASP A 113 42.89 23.48 -8.05
N GLU A 114 41.77 24.18 -7.88
CA GLU A 114 41.31 25.19 -8.84
C GLU A 114 41.38 26.60 -8.25
N ASP A 115 42.44 27.26 -8.70
CA ASP A 115 42.99 28.61 -8.56
C ASP A 115 42.05 29.86 -8.52
N ASP A 116 40.78 29.76 -8.12
CA ASP A 116 39.88 30.92 -8.00
C ASP A 116 39.39 31.18 -6.57
N GLY A 117 40.34 31.19 -5.64
CA GLY A 117 40.13 31.74 -4.31
C GLY A 117 40.70 30.85 -3.23
N THR A 118 41.93 31.12 -2.81
CA THR A 118 42.30 30.92 -1.41
C THR A 118 41.10 31.40 -0.59
N SER A 119 40.45 30.49 0.16
CA SER A 119 39.22 30.78 0.90
C SER A 119 39.34 32.15 1.59
N LEU A 120 38.25 32.90 1.69
CA LEU A 120 38.28 34.22 2.34
C LEU A 120 39.01 34.15 3.69
N GLU A 121 38.83 33.04 4.40
CA GLU A 121 39.57 32.60 5.58
C GLU A 121 41.10 32.52 5.38
N ARG A 122 41.60 31.83 4.36
CA ARG A 122 43.05 31.77 4.03
C ARG A 122 43.61 33.15 3.66
N LYS A 123 42.82 34.02 3.01
CA LYS A 123 43.21 35.42 2.73
C LYS A 123 43.28 36.25 4.01
N LEU A 124 42.29 36.12 4.89
CA LEU A 124 42.26 36.80 6.20
C LEU A 124 43.43 36.35 7.08
N ALA A 125 43.72 35.05 7.12
CA ALA A 125 44.85 34.52 7.87
C ALA A 125 46.19 35.05 7.36
N ARG A 126 46.35 35.17 6.02
CA ARG A 126 47.54 35.78 5.41
C ARG A 126 47.65 37.26 5.74
N LEU A 127 46.58 38.04 5.57
CA LEU A 127 46.58 39.47 5.86
C LEU A 127 46.84 39.77 7.34
N ARG A 128 46.30 38.95 8.25
CA ARG A 128 46.60 39.06 9.68
C ARG A 128 48.09 38.93 9.96
N ARG A 129 48.75 37.94 9.34
CA ARG A 129 50.19 37.75 9.46
C ARG A 129 50.97 38.93 8.88
N GLU A 130 50.58 39.43 7.71
CA GLU A 130 51.24 40.59 7.08
C GLU A 130 51.08 41.86 7.94
N VAL A 131 49.90 42.09 8.53
CA VAL A 131 49.65 43.24 9.44
C VAL A 131 50.41 43.11 10.75
N GLU A 132 50.51 41.89 11.30
CA GLU A 132 51.31 41.62 12.51
C GLU A 132 52.80 41.85 12.25
N GLU A 133 53.30 41.44 11.08
CA GLU A 133 54.67 41.72 10.64
C GLU A 133 54.95 43.23 10.50
N VAL A 134 54.02 43.98 9.89
CA VAL A 134 54.13 45.45 9.76
C VAL A 134 54.12 46.14 11.13
N LYS A 135 53.27 45.67 12.05
CA LYS A 135 53.21 46.17 13.44
C LYS A 135 54.54 45.96 14.17
N GLU A 136 55.17 44.79 14.01
CA GLU A 136 56.49 44.53 14.57
C GLU A 136 57.58 45.40 13.96
N GLN A 137 57.55 45.66 12.65
CA GLN A 137 58.51 46.53 11.98
C GLN A 137 58.37 47.98 12.48
N TYR A 138 57.15 48.48 12.66
CA TYR A 138 56.90 49.81 13.21
C TYR A 138 57.36 49.93 14.66
N ALA A 139 57.10 48.91 15.49
CA ALA A 139 57.61 48.86 16.87
C ALA A 139 59.15 48.91 16.93
N LYS A 140 59.84 48.21 16.02
CA LYS A 140 61.31 48.25 15.90
C LYS A 140 61.81 49.63 15.43
N GLN A 141 61.11 50.28 14.51
CA GLN A 141 61.42 51.66 14.07
C GLN A 141 61.22 52.67 15.19
N LYS A 142 60.15 52.57 15.99
CA LYS A 142 59.89 53.44 17.14
C LYS A 142 60.95 53.33 18.24
N VAL A 143 61.46 52.13 18.49
CA VAL A 143 62.56 51.91 19.45
C VAL A 143 63.89 52.49 18.93
N THR A 144 64.10 52.49 17.61
CA THR A 144 65.32 53.04 16.99
C THR A 144 65.24 54.55 16.72
N ALA A 145 64.04 55.13 16.58
CA ALA A 145 63.79 56.54 16.30
C ALA A 145 63.36 57.36 17.54
N GLN A 146 64.09 57.24 18.66
CA GLN A 146 63.83 57.99 19.90
C GLN A 146 64.11 59.53 19.83
N GLN A 147 64.12 60.16 18.65
CA GLN A 147 64.39 61.60 18.51
C GLN A 147 63.52 62.39 17.50
N ASP A 148 62.49 61.82 16.87
CA ASP A 148 61.59 62.59 15.97
C ASP A 148 60.12 62.59 16.46
N PRO A 149 59.53 63.75 16.82
CA PRO A 149 58.21 63.85 17.45
C PRO A 149 57.03 63.87 16.46
N GLU A 150 57.22 63.50 15.19
CA GLU A 150 56.15 63.52 14.17
C GLU A 150 55.63 62.11 13.78
N ALA A 151 56.07 61.04 14.45
CA ALA A 151 55.66 59.65 14.16
C ALA A 151 54.58 59.08 15.11
N GLU A 152 53.73 59.92 15.72
CA GLU A 152 52.72 59.48 16.71
C GLU A 152 51.32 59.16 16.14
N GLY A 153 51.15 59.10 14.81
CA GLY A 153 49.82 58.87 14.20
C GLY A 153 49.44 57.41 13.92
N HIS A 154 50.39 56.56 13.51
CA HIS A 154 50.04 55.31 12.81
C HIS A 154 49.93 54.07 13.70
N ASP A 155 50.37 54.14 14.96
CA ASP A 155 50.17 53.04 15.93
C ASP A 155 48.68 52.78 16.19
N GLY A 156 47.88 53.86 16.28
CA GLY A 156 46.43 53.78 16.46
C GLY A 156 45.75 53.15 15.24
N ASP A 157 46.13 53.58 14.03
CA ASP A 157 45.57 53.08 12.77
C ASP A 157 45.88 51.58 12.56
N LEU A 158 47.10 51.13 12.87
CA LEU A 158 47.49 49.72 12.77
C LEU A 158 46.77 48.86 13.82
N ALA A 159 46.55 49.38 15.03
CA ALA A 159 45.77 48.70 16.05
C ALA A 159 44.30 48.56 15.62
N SER A 160 43.67 49.62 15.11
CA SER A 160 42.31 49.60 14.58
C SER A 160 42.17 48.66 13.38
N LEU A 161 43.17 48.58 12.50
CA LEU A 161 43.17 47.66 11.37
C LEU A 161 43.27 46.20 11.83
N SER A 162 44.11 45.91 12.83
CA SER A 162 44.19 44.56 13.42
C SER A 162 42.90 44.15 14.14
N GLU A 163 42.22 45.09 14.78
CA GLU A 163 40.94 44.88 15.46
C GLU A 163 39.82 44.61 14.44
N ALA A 164 39.72 45.43 13.38
CA ALA A 164 38.75 45.25 12.30
C ALA A 164 38.94 43.91 11.55
N LEU A 165 40.19 43.49 11.31
CA LEU A 165 40.46 42.17 10.72
C LEU A 165 40.09 41.03 11.68
N SER A 166 40.22 41.23 12.99
CA SER A 166 39.82 40.24 14.00
C SER A 166 38.29 40.13 14.16
N GLU A 167 37.57 41.23 13.99
CA GLU A 167 36.10 41.30 13.99
C GLU A 167 35.54 40.63 12.72
N LEU A 168 36.11 40.94 11.56
CA LEU A 168 35.74 40.32 10.29
C LEU A 168 36.01 38.79 10.28
N ALA A 169 37.08 38.34 10.96
CA ALA A 169 37.34 36.93 11.14
C ALA A 169 36.30 36.24 12.03
N LYS A 170 35.86 36.89 13.13
CA LYS A 170 34.78 36.37 14.00
C LYS A 170 33.45 36.28 13.28
N ASP A 171 33.13 37.25 12.42
CA ASP A 171 31.93 37.20 11.58
C ASP A 171 32.01 36.10 10.52
N SER A 172 33.21 35.84 9.99
CA SER A 172 33.42 34.72 9.06
C SER A 172 33.32 33.34 9.74
N ASP A 173 33.79 33.21 10.98
CA ASP A 173 33.63 32.00 11.82
C ASP A 173 32.18 31.83 12.30
N GLY A 174 31.50 32.94 12.59
CA GLY A 174 30.07 32.97 12.95
C GLY A 174 29.17 32.45 11.83
N PHE A 175 29.59 32.57 10.57
CA PHE A 175 28.91 31.98 9.42
C PHE A 175 29.18 30.48 9.23
N ARG A 176 30.17 29.90 9.94
CA ARG A 176 30.54 28.48 9.86
C ARG A 176 30.23 27.66 11.12
N SER A 177 29.75 28.29 12.20
CA SER A 177 29.22 27.58 13.38
C SER A 177 27.70 27.34 13.27
N GLY A 178 27.26 26.86 12.10
CA GLY A 178 26.06 26.04 11.98
C GLY A 178 26.49 24.59 12.12
N PRO A 179 25.77 23.72 12.87
CA PRO A 179 26.20 22.36 13.11
C PRO A 179 26.44 21.65 11.77
N THR A 180 27.68 21.22 11.55
CA THR A 180 28.07 20.33 10.45
C THR A 180 27.33 19.01 10.64
N ASN A 181 26.13 18.91 10.05
CA ASN A 181 25.35 17.69 9.96
C ASN A 181 26.05 16.72 8.99
N GLY A 182 27.08 16.04 9.49
CA GLY A 182 27.55 14.78 8.95
C GLY A 182 26.74 13.62 9.53
N ALA A 183 25.48 13.48 9.10
CA ALA A 183 24.70 12.25 9.22
C ALA A 183 23.46 12.36 8.31
N VAL A 184 23.61 11.94 7.06
CA VAL A 184 22.48 11.60 6.21
C VAL A 184 21.88 10.31 6.78
N ILE A 185 20.89 10.46 7.67
CA ILE A 185 19.87 9.43 7.89
C ILE A 185 18.58 10.07 7.39
N SER A 186 18.05 9.52 6.30
CA SER A 186 16.74 9.89 5.77
C SER A 186 15.69 9.68 6.85
N ASN A 187 15.03 10.74 7.28
CA ASN A 187 13.72 10.70 7.92
C ASN A 187 13.02 12.02 7.59
N THR A 188 12.43 12.09 6.40
CA THR A 188 11.54 13.16 5.99
C THR A 188 10.17 12.99 6.65
N SER A 189 9.57 14.12 7.03
CA SER A 189 8.24 14.34 7.59
C SER A 189 8.05 14.11 9.10
N ARG A 190 8.48 15.10 9.89
CA ARG A 190 7.74 15.55 11.07
C ARG A 190 7.36 17.02 10.89
N HIS A 191 6.14 17.25 10.44
CA HIS A 191 5.45 18.51 10.63
C HIS A 191 4.52 18.31 11.82
N ILE A 192 4.93 18.72 13.02
CA ILE A 192 4.06 18.78 14.19
C ILE A 192 4.21 20.18 14.77
N SER A 193 3.17 20.99 14.54
CA SER A 193 2.84 22.16 15.33
C SER A 193 2.56 21.72 16.77
N ALA A 194 3.49 22.00 17.68
CA ALA A 194 3.27 21.80 19.11
C ALA A 194 2.52 23.02 19.66
N GLN A 195 1.22 22.85 19.92
CA GLN A 195 0.52 23.63 20.93
C GLN A 195 0.92 23.06 22.29
N GLU A 196 1.49 23.91 23.14
CA GLU A 196 1.72 23.63 24.55
C GLU A 196 0.38 23.60 25.29
N GLU A 197 -0.09 22.42 25.68
CA GLU A 197 -1.10 22.29 26.74
C GLU A 197 -0.41 21.81 28.03
N ARG A 198 -0.54 22.63 29.07
CA ARG A 198 -0.15 22.32 30.44
C ARG A 198 -1.14 21.31 31.02
N GLU A 199 -0.68 20.10 31.34
CA GLU A 199 -1.44 19.17 32.17
C GLU A 199 -1.23 19.43 33.67
N VAL A 200 -2.36 19.49 34.38
CA VAL A 200 -2.46 19.55 35.84
C VAL A 200 -2.46 18.12 36.36
N VAL A 201 -1.53 17.80 37.26
CA VAL A 201 -1.44 16.49 37.92
C VAL A 201 -2.47 16.43 39.07
N THR A 202 -3.52 15.63 38.91
CA THR A 202 -4.35 15.13 40.02
C THR A 202 -4.05 13.65 40.26
N GLY A 203 -3.89 13.27 41.53
CA GLY A 203 -3.22 12.05 41.97
C GLY A 203 -4.03 10.74 41.94
N ASP A 204 -3.24 9.66 42.07
CA ASP A 204 -3.52 8.28 42.53
C ASP A 204 -4.12 7.23 41.59
N ALA A 205 -4.10 7.44 40.27
CA ALA A 205 -4.27 6.34 39.30
C ALA A 205 -3.04 6.22 38.41
N ALA A 206 -2.41 5.02 38.37
CA ALA A 206 -1.30 4.73 37.48
C ALA A 206 -1.81 4.63 36.03
N THR A 207 -1.89 5.76 35.34
CA THR A 207 -2.27 5.82 33.92
C THR A 207 -1.10 5.37 33.05
N TYR A 208 -1.14 4.12 32.60
CA TYR A 208 -0.22 3.61 31.59
C TYR A 208 -0.66 4.08 30.20
N THR A 209 -0.05 5.14 29.70
CA THR A 209 -0.21 5.56 28.31
C THR A 209 0.61 4.65 27.40
N VAL A 210 -0.03 3.67 26.76
CA VAL A 210 0.58 2.87 25.70
C VAL A 210 0.67 3.71 24.44
N THR A 211 1.87 4.23 24.14
CA THR A 211 2.15 4.95 22.89
C THR A 211 2.30 3.94 21.75
N TYR A 212 1.19 3.59 21.11
CA TYR A 212 1.21 2.78 19.89
C TYR A 212 1.53 3.66 18.67
N ALA A 213 2.63 3.36 17.99
CA ALA A 213 2.98 3.97 16.71
C ALA A 213 2.54 3.03 15.56
N PRO A 214 1.40 3.24 14.90
CA PRO A 214 0.88 2.34 13.86
C PRO A 214 1.81 2.19 12.66
N SER A 215 2.59 3.23 12.35
CA SER A 215 3.59 3.19 11.27
C SER A 215 4.74 2.22 11.57
N TYR A 216 5.07 2.01 12.85
CA TYR A 216 6.15 1.10 13.24
C TYR A 216 5.82 -0.35 12.87
N GLU A 217 4.58 -0.80 13.10
CA GLU A 217 4.16 -2.16 12.76
C GLU A 217 4.24 -2.44 11.25
N GLN A 218 3.76 -1.50 10.43
CA GLN A 218 3.82 -1.63 8.97
C GLN A 218 5.26 -1.67 8.46
N THR A 219 6.12 -0.75 8.91
CA THR A 219 7.54 -0.74 8.51
C THR A 219 8.28 -2.00 8.98
N HIS A 220 7.98 -2.51 10.17
CA HIS A 220 8.59 -3.71 10.71
C HIS A 220 8.11 -4.98 9.97
N ALA A 221 6.83 -5.07 9.58
CA ALA A 221 6.33 -6.15 8.74
C ALA A 221 6.98 -6.12 7.34
N LEU A 222 7.12 -4.95 6.73
CA LEU A 222 7.80 -4.78 5.45
C LEU A 222 9.30 -5.10 5.53
N ALA A 223 9.98 -4.70 6.60
CA ALA A 223 11.39 -5.04 6.82
C ALA A 223 11.57 -6.57 6.92
N LYS A 224 10.71 -7.25 7.68
CA LYS A 224 10.70 -8.72 7.74
C LYS A 224 10.45 -9.37 6.38
N ALA A 225 9.50 -8.85 5.61
CA ALA A 225 9.23 -9.35 4.26
C ALA A 225 10.45 -9.19 3.33
N ALA A 226 11.15 -8.04 3.41
CA ALA A 226 12.37 -7.80 2.65
C ALA A 226 13.52 -8.74 3.06
N ASP A 227 13.63 -9.10 4.35
CA ASP A 227 14.62 -10.08 4.80
C ASP A 227 14.33 -11.50 4.29
N PHE A 228 13.04 -11.89 4.25
CA PHE A 228 12.65 -13.14 3.60
C PHE A 228 12.93 -13.13 2.11
N ASP A 229 12.65 -12.03 1.42
CA ASP A 229 12.94 -11.86 -0.01
C ASP A 229 14.44 -11.98 -0.30
N ARG A 230 15.30 -11.30 0.46
CA ARG A 230 16.76 -11.46 0.36
C ARG A 230 17.20 -12.91 0.55
N ARG A 231 16.64 -13.60 1.54
CA ARG A 231 16.95 -15.01 1.78
C ARG A 231 16.46 -15.91 0.64
N LEU A 232 15.29 -15.61 0.07
CA LEU A 232 14.76 -16.32 -1.09
C LEU A 232 15.64 -16.10 -2.31
N VAL A 233 16.06 -14.87 -2.60
CA VAL A 233 16.99 -14.55 -3.69
C VAL A 233 18.31 -15.31 -3.53
N LEU A 234 18.88 -15.39 -2.32
CA LEU A 234 20.08 -16.19 -2.08
C LEU A 234 19.85 -17.68 -2.34
N LEU A 235 18.67 -18.21 -1.96
CA LEU A 235 18.30 -19.59 -2.27
C LEU A 235 18.11 -19.79 -3.78
N GLU A 236 17.41 -18.89 -4.46
CA GLU A 236 17.21 -18.94 -5.92
C GLU A 236 18.54 -18.87 -6.69
N GLN A 237 19.47 -18.03 -6.25
CA GLN A 237 20.85 -17.98 -6.77
C GLN A 237 21.58 -19.29 -6.54
N SER A 238 21.47 -19.88 -5.34
CA SER A 238 22.13 -21.16 -5.03
C SER A 238 21.53 -22.35 -5.78
N LEU A 239 20.22 -22.34 -6.04
CA LEU A 239 19.53 -23.37 -6.84
C LEU A 239 19.60 -23.07 -8.35
N GLY A 240 19.99 -21.86 -8.76
CA GLY A 240 20.12 -21.47 -10.17
C GLY A 240 18.80 -21.35 -10.93
N ILE A 241 17.66 -21.21 -10.25
CA ILE A 241 16.30 -21.32 -10.83
C ILE A 241 15.95 -20.15 -11.78
N GLY A 242 16.81 -19.13 -11.88
CA GLY A 242 16.70 -18.00 -12.82
C GLY A 242 17.80 -17.94 -13.88
N SER A 243 18.74 -18.90 -13.89
CA SER A 243 19.82 -18.93 -14.88
C SER A 243 19.34 -19.63 -16.15
N SER A 244 19.33 -18.90 -17.26
CA SER A 244 19.05 -19.46 -18.60
C SER A 244 20.05 -20.55 -19.04
N ALA A 245 21.09 -20.80 -18.25
CA ALA A 245 22.09 -21.84 -18.49
C ALA A 245 21.59 -23.27 -18.19
N PHE A 246 20.42 -23.44 -17.57
CA PHE A 246 19.80 -24.76 -17.36
C PHE A 246 18.39 -24.84 -17.96
N PRO A 247 18.25 -24.87 -19.29
CA PRO A 247 16.97 -25.12 -19.95
C PRO A 247 16.77 -26.64 -20.12
N GLU A 248 16.89 -27.44 -19.07
CA GLU A 248 16.26 -28.76 -19.09
C GLU A 248 14.88 -28.61 -18.46
N LEU A 249 14.00 -27.93 -19.21
CA LEU A 249 12.57 -28.09 -19.06
C LEU A 249 12.28 -29.55 -19.40
N ASP A 250 11.60 -30.26 -18.50
CA ASP A 250 11.07 -31.58 -18.86
C ASP A 250 10.13 -31.42 -20.07
N ALA A 251 9.75 -32.50 -20.77
CA ALA A 251 8.85 -32.48 -21.93
C ALA A 251 7.50 -31.73 -21.72
N ASN A 252 7.21 -31.32 -20.48
CA ASN A 252 6.03 -30.58 -20.06
C ASN A 252 6.30 -29.09 -19.72
N GLY A 253 7.50 -28.54 -19.98
CA GLY A 253 7.77 -27.12 -19.76
C GLY A 253 7.90 -26.70 -18.28
N LEU A 254 8.18 -27.64 -17.37
CA LEU A 254 8.41 -27.38 -15.95
C LEU A 254 9.90 -27.55 -15.60
N PRO A 255 10.43 -26.80 -14.62
CA PRO A 255 11.81 -26.96 -14.18
C PRO A 255 12.01 -28.37 -13.62
N ARG A 256 12.97 -29.12 -14.18
CA ARG A 256 13.31 -30.48 -13.75
C ARG A 256 13.63 -30.50 -12.25
N ALA A 257 12.99 -31.40 -11.51
CA ALA A 257 13.21 -31.49 -10.06
C ALA A 257 14.66 -31.87 -9.74
N VAL A 258 15.33 -31.06 -8.90
CA VAL A 258 16.75 -31.22 -8.54
C VAL A 258 17.02 -32.52 -7.78
N LEU A 259 16.05 -33.03 -7.03
CA LEU A 259 16.22 -34.24 -6.22
C LEU A 259 16.35 -35.50 -7.08
N PRO A 260 15.46 -35.78 -8.07
CA PRO A 260 15.67 -36.88 -9.01
C PRO A 260 16.99 -36.79 -9.78
N THR A 261 17.45 -35.60 -10.21
CA THR A 261 18.73 -35.48 -10.93
C THR A 261 19.91 -35.80 -10.03
N LEU A 262 19.90 -35.29 -8.80
CA LEU A 262 20.90 -35.62 -7.79
C LEU A 262 20.88 -37.12 -7.45
N GLU A 263 19.71 -37.74 -7.34
CA GLU A 263 19.59 -39.18 -7.10
C GLU A 263 20.13 -39.99 -8.30
N THR A 264 19.90 -39.55 -9.54
CA THR A 264 20.50 -40.21 -10.72
C THR A 264 22.00 -40.04 -10.78
N LEU A 265 22.54 -38.85 -10.47
CA LEU A 265 23.98 -38.62 -10.37
C LEU A 265 24.58 -39.43 -9.23
N GLN A 266 23.90 -39.52 -8.08
CA GLN A 266 24.31 -40.34 -6.96
C GLN A 266 24.34 -41.82 -7.34
N LYS A 267 23.34 -42.31 -8.08
CA LYS A 267 23.33 -43.69 -8.63
C LYS A 267 24.48 -43.89 -9.62
N GLN A 268 24.77 -42.93 -10.49
CA GLN A 268 25.90 -43.00 -11.42
C GLN A 268 27.25 -43.02 -10.67
N ILE A 269 27.44 -42.14 -9.70
CA ILE A 269 28.64 -42.09 -8.87
C ILE A 269 28.78 -43.36 -8.02
N SER A 270 27.68 -43.87 -7.44
CA SER A 270 27.70 -45.10 -6.67
C SER A 270 28.07 -46.28 -7.57
N THR A 271 27.49 -46.35 -8.78
CA THR A 271 27.89 -47.37 -9.76
C THR A 271 29.36 -47.24 -10.14
N LEU A 272 29.92 -46.05 -10.36
CA LEU A 272 31.34 -45.88 -10.65
C LEU A 272 32.24 -46.26 -9.46
N SER A 273 31.78 -46.03 -8.24
CA SER A 273 32.51 -46.35 -7.01
C SER A 273 32.46 -47.84 -6.64
N GLU A 274 31.36 -48.52 -6.95
CA GLU A 274 31.11 -49.92 -6.60
C GLU A 274 31.44 -50.88 -7.77
N ALA A 275 31.45 -50.37 -9.01
CA ALA A 275 31.93 -51.04 -10.21
C ALA A 275 33.46 -51.06 -10.27
N SER A 276 34.08 -51.86 -9.42
CA SER A 276 35.33 -52.50 -9.82
C SER A 276 35.04 -53.40 -11.03
N THR A 277 35.97 -53.50 -12.00
CA THR A 277 35.77 -54.28 -13.24
C THR A 277 35.34 -55.73 -12.99
N SER A 278 35.74 -56.30 -11.84
CA SER A 278 35.34 -57.64 -11.41
C SER A 278 33.89 -57.77 -10.94
N SER A 279 33.31 -56.73 -10.32
CA SER A 279 31.91 -56.75 -9.88
C SER A 279 30.97 -56.63 -11.08
N LEU A 280 31.30 -55.78 -12.06
CA LEU A 280 30.54 -55.67 -13.32
C LEU A 280 30.54 -56.98 -14.12
N ASP A 281 31.68 -57.66 -14.24
CA ASP A 281 31.74 -58.94 -14.95
C ASP A 281 30.90 -60.02 -14.25
N THR A 282 30.88 -60.02 -12.91
CA THR A 282 30.09 -60.97 -12.12
C THR A 282 28.59 -60.68 -12.24
N ILE A 283 28.20 -59.40 -12.19
CA ILE A 283 26.82 -58.97 -12.37
C ILE A 283 26.35 -59.26 -13.80
N THR A 284 27.17 -58.98 -14.81
CA THR A 284 26.83 -59.25 -16.23
C THR A 284 26.60 -60.75 -16.48
N ARG A 285 27.41 -61.62 -15.84
CA ARG A 285 27.18 -63.07 -15.89
C ARG A 285 25.86 -63.47 -15.24
N ARG A 286 25.55 -62.92 -14.06
CA ARG A 286 24.28 -63.19 -13.36
C ARG A 286 23.06 -62.64 -14.11
N VAL A 287 23.19 -61.49 -14.76
CA VAL A 287 22.14 -60.94 -15.63
C VAL A 287 21.91 -61.87 -16.81
N ARG A 288 22.97 -62.36 -17.47
CA ARG A 288 22.82 -63.34 -18.56
C ARG A 288 22.15 -64.65 -18.12
N THR A 289 22.47 -65.14 -16.92
CA THR A 289 21.79 -66.33 -16.38
C THR A 289 20.33 -66.04 -16.06
N LEU A 290 20.03 -64.90 -15.45
CA LEU A 290 18.66 -64.50 -15.13
C LEU A 290 17.81 -64.24 -16.39
N THR A 291 18.38 -63.64 -17.44
CA THR A 291 17.68 -63.48 -18.72
C THR A 291 17.38 -64.83 -19.34
N GLN A 292 18.32 -65.78 -19.27
CA GLN A 292 18.11 -67.13 -19.78
C GLN A 292 17.05 -67.89 -18.95
N GLU A 293 17.06 -67.73 -17.63
CA GLU A 293 16.04 -68.29 -16.74
C GLU A 293 14.66 -67.66 -16.98
N ALA A 294 14.59 -66.35 -17.21
CA ALA A 294 13.35 -65.64 -17.56
C ALA A 294 12.79 -66.08 -18.91
N GLU A 295 13.63 -66.23 -19.94
CA GLU A 295 13.23 -66.78 -21.24
C GLU A 295 12.73 -68.23 -21.13
N ASN A 296 13.36 -69.04 -20.27
CA ASN A 296 12.92 -70.40 -20.00
C ASN A 296 11.55 -70.42 -19.29
N LEU A 297 11.33 -69.50 -18.34
CA LEU A 297 10.06 -69.34 -17.64
C LEU A 297 8.96 -68.85 -18.61
N GLU A 298 9.29 -67.91 -19.50
CA GLU A 298 8.35 -67.43 -20.52
C GLU A 298 7.98 -68.53 -21.51
N LYS A 299 8.95 -69.33 -21.97
CA LYS A 299 8.70 -70.53 -22.79
C LYS A 299 7.81 -71.52 -22.05
N ALA A 300 8.08 -71.78 -20.76
CA ALA A 300 7.24 -72.66 -19.94
C ALA A 300 5.81 -72.12 -19.78
N ARG A 301 5.63 -70.80 -19.58
CA ARG A 301 4.31 -70.14 -19.51
C ARG A 301 3.57 -70.17 -20.83
N ARG A 302 4.23 -69.92 -21.95
CA ARG A 302 3.63 -70.02 -23.29
C ARG A 302 3.21 -71.46 -23.59
N ASN A 303 4.03 -72.44 -23.23
CA ASN A 303 3.69 -73.85 -23.38
C ASN A 303 2.51 -74.26 -22.48
N ALA A 304 2.47 -73.77 -21.23
CA ALA A 304 1.34 -74.00 -20.33
C ALA A 304 0.04 -73.33 -20.83
N LYS A 305 0.13 -72.12 -21.39
CA LYS A 305 -1.00 -71.42 -22.00
C LYS A 305 -1.49 -72.13 -23.26
N ALA A 306 -0.59 -72.57 -24.14
CA ALA A 306 -0.93 -73.35 -25.32
C ALA A 306 -1.56 -74.71 -24.94
N ALA A 307 -1.10 -75.34 -23.86
CA ALA A 307 -1.72 -76.55 -23.33
C ALA A 307 -3.13 -76.27 -22.77
N GLN A 308 -3.32 -75.16 -22.05
CA GLN A 308 -4.65 -74.72 -21.58
C GLN A 308 -5.60 -74.38 -22.72
N GLU A 309 -5.11 -73.76 -23.79
CA GLU A 309 -5.90 -73.43 -24.99
C GLU A 309 -6.25 -74.71 -25.79
N ALA A 310 -5.31 -75.66 -25.89
CA ALA A 310 -5.58 -76.99 -26.45
C ALA A 310 -6.61 -77.77 -25.62
N LEU A 311 -6.54 -77.70 -24.28
CA LEU A 311 -7.53 -78.26 -23.36
C LEU A 311 -8.91 -77.58 -23.49
N ALA A 312 -8.94 -76.26 -23.66
CA ALA A 312 -10.17 -75.51 -23.93
C ALA A 312 -10.78 -75.91 -25.29
N SER A 313 -9.97 -76.23 -26.30
CA SER A 313 -10.44 -76.71 -27.61
C SER A 313 -10.97 -78.15 -27.60
N THR A 314 -10.63 -78.97 -26.59
CA THR A 314 -11.11 -80.36 -26.45
C THR A 314 -12.45 -80.49 -25.72
N GLY A 315 -13.11 -79.38 -25.40
CA GLY A 315 -14.51 -79.38 -24.93
C GLY A 315 -14.73 -79.93 -23.51
N VAL A 316 -13.67 -80.10 -22.71
CA VAL A 316 -13.80 -80.31 -21.27
C VAL A 316 -13.70 -78.94 -20.61
N ALA A 317 -14.87 -78.39 -20.26
CA ALA A 317 -14.98 -77.11 -19.59
C ALA A 317 -14.08 -77.04 -18.35
N PRO A 318 -13.17 -76.06 -18.24
CA PRO A 318 -12.73 -75.63 -16.94
C PRO A 318 -13.85 -74.81 -16.30
N VAL A 319 -14.01 -75.06 -15.00
CA VAL A 319 -14.89 -74.41 -14.03
C VAL A 319 -15.13 -72.92 -14.35
N GLU A 320 -16.43 -72.58 -14.33
CA GLU A 320 -17.01 -71.26 -14.49
C GLU A 320 -16.29 -70.17 -13.69
N GLY A 321 -16.02 -69.01 -14.34
CA GLY A 321 -16.03 -67.72 -13.63
C GLY A 321 -14.86 -66.75 -13.80
N ALA A 322 -13.68 -67.14 -14.28
CA ALA A 322 -12.49 -66.28 -14.08
C ALA A 322 -11.98 -65.45 -15.29
N PRO A 323 -11.73 -65.97 -16.51
CA PRO A 323 -10.83 -65.27 -17.43
C PRO A 323 -11.41 -64.04 -18.14
N ALA A 324 -12.74 -63.94 -18.31
CA ALA A 324 -13.37 -62.82 -19.02
C ALA A 324 -13.62 -61.61 -18.11
N GLU A 325 -14.11 -61.83 -16.88
CA GLU A 325 -14.24 -60.75 -15.90
C GLU A 325 -12.87 -60.22 -15.46
N ASP A 326 -11.88 -61.09 -15.31
CA ASP A 326 -10.49 -60.69 -15.06
C ASP A 326 -9.93 -59.87 -16.23
N SER A 327 -10.32 -60.15 -17.48
CA SER A 327 -9.89 -59.36 -18.65
C SER A 327 -10.51 -57.95 -18.68
N GLU A 328 -11.79 -57.80 -18.32
CA GLU A 328 -12.43 -56.48 -18.25
C GLU A 328 -11.95 -55.68 -17.03
N GLN A 329 -11.75 -56.35 -15.89
CA GLN A 329 -11.20 -55.73 -14.70
C GLN A 329 -9.75 -55.30 -14.93
N THR A 330 -8.93 -56.12 -15.58
CA THR A 330 -7.56 -55.72 -15.96
C THR A 330 -7.54 -54.58 -16.98
N ALA A 331 -8.48 -54.52 -17.93
CA ALA A 331 -8.63 -53.37 -18.81
C ALA A 331 -8.99 -52.07 -18.06
N LYS A 332 -9.93 -52.15 -17.09
CA LYS A 332 -10.29 -51.02 -16.22
C LYS A 332 -9.12 -50.60 -15.32
N ILE A 333 -8.40 -51.56 -14.76
CA ILE A 333 -7.21 -51.33 -13.94
C ILE A 333 -6.12 -50.65 -14.78
N ASN A 334 -5.84 -51.14 -15.99
CA ASN A 334 -4.88 -50.53 -16.90
C ASN A 334 -5.30 -49.12 -17.32
N ALA A 335 -6.60 -48.87 -17.52
CA ALA A 335 -7.12 -47.52 -17.76
C ALA A 335 -6.91 -46.60 -16.55
N LEU A 336 -7.13 -47.09 -15.32
CA LEU A 336 -6.88 -46.34 -14.08
C LEU A 336 -5.38 -46.07 -13.88
N TYR A 337 -4.51 -47.06 -14.12
CA TYR A 337 -3.06 -46.89 -14.13
C TYR A 337 -2.62 -45.90 -15.21
N GLY A 338 -3.33 -45.78 -16.32
CA GLY A 338 -3.10 -44.73 -17.33
C GLY A 338 -3.47 -43.33 -16.84
N THR A 339 -4.52 -43.20 -16.02
CA THR A 339 -4.91 -41.91 -15.42
C THR A 339 -4.09 -41.52 -14.20
N LEU A 340 -3.51 -42.49 -13.49
CA LEU A 340 -2.77 -42.26 -12.24
C LEU A 340 -1.59 -41.27 -12.40
N PRO A 341 -0.74 -41.35 -13.45
CA PRO A 341 0.33 -40.37 -13.68
C PRO A 341 -0.18 -38.93 -13.81
N THR A 342 -1.37 -38.72 -14.38
CA THR A 342 -1.96 -37.37 -14.49
C THR A 342 -2.39 -36.84 -13.14
N ILE A 343 -2.97 -37.69 -12.29
CA ILE A 343 -3.39 -37.34 -10.92
C ILE A 343 -2.17 -37.13 -10.04
N GLU A 344 -1.16 -37.98 -10.14
CA GLU A 344 0.09 -37.90 -9.38
C GLU A 344 0.87 -36.61 -9.69
N LYS A 345 0.84 -36.15 -10.95
CA LYS A 345 1.39 -34.84 -11.34
C LYS A 345 0.60 -33.65 -10.79
N MET A 346 -0.72 -33.77 -10.68
CA MET A 346 -1.60 -32.69 -10.19
C MET A 346 -1.74 -32.64 -8.66
N ALA A 347 -1.57 -33.77 -7.98
CA ALA A 347 -1.65 -33.89 -6.53
C ALA A 347 -0.71 -32.93 -5.76
N PRO A 348 0.58 -32.75 -6.13
CA PRO A 348 1.47 -31.82 -5.42
C PRO A 348 1.14 -30.34 -5.69
N LEU A 349 0.33 -30.02 -6.70
CA LEU A 349 -0.11 -28.64 -6.99
C LEU A 349 -1.34 -28.23 -6.16
N LEU A 350 -2.08 -29.17 -5.60
CA LEU A 350 -3.28 -28.88 -4.81
C LEU A 350 -2.99 -28.10 -3.51
N PRO A 351 -2.00 -28.48 -2.68
CA PRO A 351 -1.66 -27.74 -1.46
C PRO A 351 -1.26 -26.26 -1.72
N PRO A 352 -0.33 -25.94 -2.65
CA PRO A 352 0.03 -24.54 -2.89
C PRO A 352 -1.12 -23.74 -3.53
N LEU A 353 -1.97 -24.36 -4.35
CA LEU A 353 -3.17 -23.70 -4.85
C LEU A 353 -4.16 -23.38 -3.73
N LEU A 354 -4.32 -24.28 -2.76
CA LEU A 354 -5.19 -24.08 -1.61
C LEU A 354 -4.65 -22.97 -0.70
N ASP A 355 -3.33 -22.91 -0.48
CA ASP A 355 -2.69 -21.84 0.28
C ASP A 355 -2.78 -20.48 -0.43
N ARG A 356 -2.65 -20.47 -1.77
CA ARG A 356 -2.90 -19.27 -2.58
C ARG A 356 -4.37 -18.84 -2.50
N LEU A 357 -5.33 -19.77 -2.56
CA LEU A 357 -6.74 -19.44 -2.40
C LEU A 357 -7.06 -18.94 -0.99
N ARG A 358 -6.38 -19.45 0.05
CA ARG A 358 -6.53 -18.94 1.42
C ARG A 358 -6.00 -17.53 1.60
N SER A 359 -4.84 -17.22 1.05
CA SER A 359 -4.30 -15.85 1.06
C SER A 359 -5.16 -14.90 0.22
N LEU A 360 -5.65 -15.35 -0.94
CA LEU A 360 -6.51 -14.57 -1.82
C LEU A 360 -7.95 -14.43 -1.31
N ARG A 361 -8.39 -15.27 -0.35
CA ARG A 361 -9.75 -15.24 0.21
C ARG A 361 -10.09 -13.89 0.84
N ALA A 362 -9.15 -13.28 1.55
CA ALA A 362 -9.37 -11.97 2.16
C ALA A 362 -9.63 -10.91 1.08
N ILE A 363 -8.80 -10.88 0.04
CA ILE A 363 -8.94 -9.97 -1.10
C ILE A 363 -10.26 -10.21 -1.85
N HIS A 364 -10.66 -11.47 -2.06
CA HIS A 364 -11.93 -11.79 -2.69
C HIS A 364 -13.15 -11.40 -1.84
N ALA A 365 -13.07 -11.56 -0.51
CA ALA A 365 -14.11 -11.09 0.40
C ALA A 365 -14.20 -9.56 0.39
N ASP A 366 -13.07 -8.86 0.40
CA ASP A 366 -13.00 -7.41 0.31
C ASP A 366 -13.48 -6.89 -1.04
N ALA A 367 -13.17 -7.59 -2.14
CA ALA A 367 -13.68 -7.25 -3.47
C ALA A 367 -15.21 -7.43 -3.55
N ALA A 368 -15.75 -8.48 -2.93
CA ALA A 368 -17.18 -8.70 -2.87
C ALA A 368 -17.89 -7.59 -2.06
N THR A 369 -17.36 -7.22 -0.89
CA THR A 369 -17.92 -6.13 -0.08
C THR A 369 -17.76 -4.76 -0.77
N ALA A 370 -16.64 -4.53 -1.47
CA ALA A 370 -16.45 -3.34 -2.29
C ALA A 370 -17.47 -3.25 -3.43
N SER A 371 -17.75 -4.36 -4.12
CA SER A 371 -18.78 -4.39 -5.17
C SER A 371 -20.18 -4.12 -4.62
N GLU A 372 -20.50 -4.63 -3.43
CA GLU A 372 -21.79 -4.37 -2.76
C GLU A 372 -21.90 -2.92 -2.29
N THR A 373 -20.85 -2.37 -1.68
CA THR A 373 -20.83 -0.96 -1.26
C THR A 373 -20.92 -0.02 -2.46
N LEU A 374 -20.28 -0.34 -3.58
CA LEU A 374 -20.42 0.41 -4.82
C LEU A 374 -21.86 0.35 -5.35
N GLY A 375 -22.49 -0.83 -5.36
CA GLY A 375 -23.90 -0.95 -5.75
C GLY A 375 -24.85 -0.15 -4.83
N ARG A 376 -24.56 -0.08 -3.52
CA ARG A 376 -25.30 0.78 -2.58
C ARG A 376 -25.08 2.27 -2.86
N ILE A 377 -23.86 2.68 -3.20
CA ILE A 377 -23.54 4.07 -3.55
C ILE A 377 -24.23 4.45 -4.86
N GLU A 378 -24.20 3.57 -5.87
CA GLU A 378 -24.89 3.77 -7.14
C GLU A 378 -26.40 3.95 -6.93
N LYS A 379 -27.03 3.09 -6.12
CA LYS A 379 -28.44 3.23 -5.77
C LYS A 379 -28.72 4.57 -5.06
N ARG A 380 -27.90 4.96 -4.08
CA ARG A 380 -28.04 6.27 -3.42
C ARG A 380 -27.87 7.42 -4.41
N GLN A 381 -26.97 7.29 -5.39
CA GLN A 381 -26.79 8.30 -6.42
C GLN A 381 -28.00 8.41 -7.33
N THR A 382 -28.61 7.29 -7.72
CA THR A 382 -29.86 7.31 -8.52
C THR A 382 -31.03 7.90 -7.73
N ASP A 383 -31.13 7.59 -6.44
CA ASP A 383 -32.18 8.11 -5.55
C ASP A 383 -32.01 9.62 -5.35
N MET A 384 -30.78 10.08 -5.05
CA MET A 384 -30.48 11.52 -4.94
C MET A 384 -30.77 12.26 -6.25
N ALA A 385 -30.45 11.66 -7.41
CA ALA A 385 -30.77 12.26 -8.70
C ALA A 385 -32.30 12.40 -8.88
N ALA A 386 -33.07 11.37 -8.54
CA ALA A 386 -34.52 11.39 -8.59
C ALA A 386 -35.12 12.43 -7.64
N ASP A 387 -34.59 12.55 -6.41
CA ASP A 387 -35.00 13.57 -5.45
C ASP A 387 -34.72 14.95 -6.02
N ILE A 388 -33.51 15.23 -6.50
CA ILE A 388 -33.15 16.53 -7.10
C ILE A 388 -34.10 16.88 -8.25
N HIS A 389 -34.53 15.90 -9.07
CA HIS A 389 -35.56 16.13 -10.08
C HIS A 389 -36.90 16.53 -9.46
N GLN A 390 -37.36 15.85 -8.41
CA GLN A 390 -38.58 16.24 -7.69
C GLN A 390 -38.49 17.64 -7.05
N TRP A 391 -37.32 18.01 -6.51
CA TRP A 391 -37.08 19.36 -5.96
C TRP A 391 -37.14 20.42 -7.05
N ARG A 392 -36.61 20.15 -8.26
CA ARG A 392 -36.73 21.06 -9.40
C ARG A 392 -38.17 21.24 -9.84
N ASP A 393 -38.91 20.14 -10.00
CA ASP A 393 -40.32 20.19 -10.38
C ASP A 393 -41.16 20.92 -9.31
N GLY A 394 -40.81 20.73 -8.03
CA GLY A 394 -41.42 21.45 -6.91
C GLY A 394 -41.12 22.96 -6.95
N LEU A 395 -39.88 23.34 -7.25
CA LEU A 395 -39.47 24.74 -7.38
C LEU A 395 -40.17 25.42 -8.55
N GLU A 396 -40.28 24.75 -9.70
CA GLU A 396 -40.99 25.25 -10.88
C GLU A 396 -42.47 25.51 -10.58
N LYS A 397 -43.12 24.61 -9.84
CA LYS A 397 -44.51 24.81 -9.37
C LYS A 397 -44.63 26.00 -8.42
N VAL A 398 -43.67 26.18 -7.51
CA VAL A 398 -43.66 27.32 -6.59
C VAL A 398 -43.41 28.62 -7.35
N GLU A 399 -42.51 28.63 -8.32
CA GLU A 399 -42.24 29.77 -9.19
C GLU A 399 -43.49 30.17 -9.99
N ALA A 400 -44.17 29.19 -10.61
CA ALA A 400 -45.42 29.43 -11.32
C ALA A 400 -46.50 29.99 -10.38
N ALA A 401 -46.67 29.41 -9.19
CA ALA A 401 -47.63 29.91 -8.20
C ALA A 401 -47.28 31.32 -7.69
N MET A 402 -45.99 31.65 -7.59
CA MET A 402 -45.54 32.99 -7.22
C MET A 402 -45.81 34.00 -8.34
N GLN A 403 -45.57 33.65 -9.61
CA GLN A 403 -45.90 34.49 -10.76
C GLN A 403 -47.42 34.72 -10.87
N ASP A 404 -48.23 33.69 -10.68
CA ASP A 404 -49.70 33.80 -10.63
C ASP A 404 -50.15 34.69 -9.46
N GLY A 405 -49.52 34.53 -8.29
CA GLY A 405 -49.75 35.35 -7.11
C GLY A 405 -49.36 36.82 -7.33
N GLU A 406 -48.24 37.09 -8.00
CA GLU A 406 -47.79 38.42 -8.37
C GLU A 406 -48.75 39.06 -9.38
N ALA A 407 -49.19 38.32 -10.40
CA ALA A 407 -50.17 38.79 -11.38
C ALA A 407 -51.51 39.12 -10.70
N ALA A 408 -51.99 38.27 -9.79
CA ALA A 408 -53.20 38.51 -9.00
C ALA A 408 -53.04 39.72 -8.07
N MET A 409 -51.90 39.85 -7.40
CA MET A 409 -51.61 41.00 -6.53
C MET A 409 -51.49 42.30 -7.33
N GLY A 410 -50.83 42.28 -8.48
CA GLY A 410 -50.75 43.39 -9.42
C GLY A 410 -52.13 43.80 -9.94
N GLY A 411 -52.99 42.81 -10.25
CA GLY A 411 -54.40 43.03 -10.56
C GLY A 411 -55.16 43.71 -9.41
N ASN A 412 -55.01 43.21 -8.19
CA ASN A 412 -55.64 43.77 -7.00
C ASN A 412 -55.17 45.21 -6.70
N VAL A 413 -53.88 45.50 -6.85
CA VAL A 413 -53.33 46.87 -6.70
C VAL A 413 -53.89 47.79 -7.77
N LYS A 414 -54.00 47.33 -9.02
CA LYS A 414 -54.57 48.11 -10.12
C LYS A 414 -56.05 48.43 -9.89
N VAL A 415 -56.83 47.45 -9.45
CA VAL A 415 -58.23 47.65 -9.05
C VAL A 415 -58.32 48.67 -7.91
N ARG A 416 -57.52 48.50 -6.85
CA ARG A 416 -57.48 49.46 -5.74
C ARG A 416 -57.11 50.88 -6.19
N SER A 417 -56.18 51.02 -7.14
CA SER A 417 -55.81 52.33 -7.69
C SER A 417 -56.93 52.98 -8.52
N GLN A 418 -57.74 52.18 -9.21
CA GLN A 418 -58.93 52.67 -9.93
C GLN A 418 -60.06 53.11 -8.98
N PHE A 419 -60.17 52.48 -7.81
CA PHE A 419 -61.07 52.90 -6.73
C PHE A 419 -60.52 54.07 -5.88
N ALA A 420 -59.31 54.57 -6.19
CA ALA A 420 -58.66 55.65 -5.45
C ALA A 420 -58.75 57.06 -6.11
N PRO A 421 -59.91 57.47 -6.64
CA PRO A 421 -60.34 58.85 -6.49
C PRO A 421 -61.51 58.88 -5.53
N TYR A 422 -61.42 59.73 -4.49
CA TYR A 422 -62.47 60.30 -3.64
C TYR A 422 -62.21 60.15 -2.13
N LYS A 423 -61.75 61.28 -1.59
CA LYS A 423 -61.87 61.79 -0.22
C LYS A 423 -61.17 61.05 0.91
N THR A 424 -60.11 61.69 1.37
CA THR A 424 -59.76 61.82 2.79
C THR A 424 -60.96 62.37 3.57
N ASN A 425 -61.48 61.62 4.54
CA ASN A 425 -61.92 62.19 5.82
C ASN A 425 -62.02 61.10 6.89
N SER A 426 -61.33 61.37 7.99
CA SER A 426 -61.52 60.77 9.30
C SER A 426 -63.01 60.72 9.69
N PHE A 427 -63.52 59.56 10.12
CA PHE A 427 -64.42 59.39 11.28
C PHE A 427 -64.87 57.92 11.41
N PHE A 428 -64.87 57.44 12.65
CA PHE A 428 -65.56 56.26 13.22
C PHE A 428 -64.93 54.86 13.15
N SER A 429 -64.29 54.54 14.28
CA SER A 429 -64.20 53.25 14.97
C SER A 429 -65.50 52.43 15.01
N LEU A 430 -65.39 51.09 14.88
CA LEU A 430 -65.96 50.08 15.82
C LEU A 430 -65.69 48.64 15.31
N LEU A 431 -65.06 47.86 16.18
CA LEU A 431 -64.78 46.40 16.19
C LEU A 431 -66.06 45.54 16.03
N PRO A 432 -66.01 44.22 15.67
CA PRO A 432 -65.10 43.23 16.27
C PRO A 432 -64.43 42.20 15.35
N LEU A 433 -63.33 41.66 15.88
CA LEU A 433 -62.65 40.44 15.46
C LEU A 433 -63.65 39.27 15.33
N SER A 434 -63.64 38.62 14.17
CA SER A 434 -64.07 37.23 14.01
C SER A 434 -62.87 36.40 13.59
N SER A 435 -62.60 35.40 14.41
CA SER A 435 -61.53 34.42 14.32
C SER A 435 -61.82 33.38 13.24
N SER A 436 -60.72 32.87 12.66
CA SER A 436 -60.58 31.48 12.17
C SER A 436 -61.12 31.14 10.78
N LEU A 437 -60.20 30.97 9.81
CA LEU A 437 -59.96 29.70 9.10
C LEU A 437 -59.09 29.95 7.85
N PHE A 438 -57.76 29.99 8.04
CA PHE A 438 -56.82 29.51 7.02
C PHE A 438 -55.40 29.43 7.62
N ARG A 439 -55.00 28.23 8.05
CA ARG A 439 -53.59 27.88 8.23
C ARG A 439 -53.39 26.52 7.56
N LEU A 440 -52.97 26.56 6.30
CA LEU A 440 -52.32 25.44 5.67
C LEU A 440 -50.99 25.22 6.40
N ALA A 441 -50.86 24.08 7.05
CA ALA A 441 -49.61 23.59 7.58
C ALA A 441 -48.67 23.27 6.41
N THR A 442 -47.59 24.03 6.31
CA THR A 442 -46.45 23.74 5.44
C THR A 442 -45.25 23.43 6.35
N ASN A 443 -44.65 22.27 6.10
CA ASN A 443 -43.31 21.80 6.44
C ASN A 443 -42.58 22.36 7.67
N SER A 444 -42.48 21.48 8.66
CA SER A 444 -41.68 21.53 9.88
C SER A 444 -40.24 21.99 9.65
N HIS A 445 -39.94 23.20 10.10
CA HIS A 445 -38.64 23.57 10.64
C HIS A 445 -38.87 23.83 12.14
N CYS A 446 -38.33 22.97 12.99
CA CYS A 446 -38.55 22.96 14.43
C CYS A 446 -37.90 24.17 15.10
N ASN A 447 -38.70 25.19 15.40
CA ASN A 447 -38.29 26.24 16.34
C ASN A 447 -38.59 25.71 17.76
N ILE A 448 -37.58 25.22 18.47
CA ILE A 448 -37.75 24.65 19.82
C ILE A 448 -38.08 25.81 20.79
N PRO A 449 -39.21 25.76 21.52
CA PRO A 449 -39.56 26.80 22.48
C PRO A 449 -38.65 26.72 23.71
N ARG A 450 -38.21 27.88 24.24
CA ARG A 450 -37.39 27.93 25.47
C ARG A 450 -38.14 27.30 26.65
N PRO A 451 -37.48 26.49 27.49
CA PRO A 451 -38.13 25.85 28.63
C PRO A 451 -38.57 26.89 29.68
N PRO A 452 -39.63 26.61 30.46
CA PRO A 452 -39.99 27.43 31.63
C PRO A 452 -38.89 27.36 32.69
N LYS A 453 -38.83 28.36 33.58
CA LYS A 453 -37.82 28.40 34.65
C LYS A 453 -37.84 27.13 35.50
N GLY A 454 -36.67 26.61 35.84
CA GLY A 454 -36.43 25.35 36.55
C GLY A 454 -36.65 24.08 35.72
N HIS A 455 -36.73 24.17 34.38
CA HIS A 455 -36.90 23.02 33.50
C HIS A 455 -35.82 22.97 32.41
N PHE A 456 -35.53 21.77 31.92
CA PHE A 456 -34.72 21.50 30.73
C PHE A 456 -35.61 20.93 29.62
N ASN A 457 -35.18 21.08 28.36
CA ASN A 457 -35.91 20.54 27.22
C ASN A 457 -35.35 19.18 26.82
N ILE A 458 -36.21 18.17 26.71
CA ILE A 458 -35.87 16.88 26.09
C ILE A 458 -36.44 16.80 24.67
N LEU A 459 -35.60 16.38 23.72
CA LEU A 459 -35.90 16.26 22.30
C LEU A 459 -35.94 14.78 21.91
N TYR A 460 -37.03 14.38 21.26
CA TYR A 460 -37.24 13.00 20.84
C TYR A 460 -37.12 12.87 19.32
N PHE A 461 -36.14 12.11 18.84
CA PHE A 461 -35.94 11.86 17.41
C PHE A 461 -36.44 10.47 16.98
N ALA A 462 -36.92 10.37 15.73
CA ALA A 462 -37.34 9.15 15.05
C ALA A 462 -38.16 8.16 15.90
N THR A 463 -37.57 7.02 16.31
CA THR A 463 -38.26 5.97 17.10
C THR A 463 -38.70 6.47 18.46
N ALA A 464 -37.91 7.35 19.09
CA ALA A 464 -38.27 7.98 20.36
C ALA A 464 -39.48 8.90 20.19
N GLY A 465 -39.50 9.72 19.13
CA GLY A 465 -40.64 10.61 18.83
C GLY A 465 -41.91 9.83 18.44
N SER A 466 -41.75 8.70 17.75
CA SER A 466 -42.86 7.80 17.40
C SER A 466 -43.47 7.11 18.63
N PHE A 467 -42.65 6.83 19.65
CA PHE A 467 -43.07 6.19 20.89
C PHE A 467 -43.79 7.17 21.82
N THR A 468 -43.25 8.39 21.99
CA THR A 468 -43.81 9.41 22.89
C THR A 468 -44.90 10.27 22.24
N ARG A 469 -45.00 10.24 20.90
CA ARG A 469 -45.86 11.11 20.07
C ARG A 469 -45.61 12.61 20.28
N LYS A 470 -44.42 12.98 20.74
CA LYS A 470 -43.99 14.36 21.00
C LYS A 470 -42.61 14.57 20.40
N GLU A 471 -42.36 15.77 19.86
CA GLU A 471 -41.05 16.17 19.32
C GLU A 471 -40.14 16.77 20.42
N HIS A 472 -40.74 17.46 21.39
CA HIS A 472 -40.05 18.02 22.56
C HIS A 472 -40.93 17.98 23.81
N GLU A 473 -40.34 17.92 25.00
CA GLU A 473 -41.01 18.01 26.30
C GLU A 473 -40.13 18.76 27.31
N ALA A 474 -40.72 19.55 28.20
CA ALA A 474 -39.99 20.19 29.29
C ALA A 474 -40.05 19.33 30.56
N LEU A 475 -38.89 19.03 31.15
CA LEU A 475 -38.74 18.22 32.37
C LEU A 475 -38.08 19.05 33.49
N PRO A 476 -38.39 18.78 34.77
CA PRO A 476 -37.84 19.55 35.89
C PRO A 476 -36.32 19.35 36.00
N ALA A 477 -35.57 20.43 36.27
CA ALA A 477 -34.13 20.44 36.55
C ALA A 477 -33.90 20.84 38.03
N PRO A 478 -32.77 20.46 38.68
CA PRO A 478 -31.67 19.66 38.14
C PRO A 478 -31.95 18.14 38.24
N LEU A 479 -31.54 17.38 37.23
CA LEU A 479 -31.61 15.91 37.24
C LEU A 479 -30.25 15.30 36.91
N PRO A 480 -29.78 14.30 37.67
CA PRO A 480 -28.63 13.51 37.27
C PRO A 480 -29.00 12.61 36.08
N LEU A 481 -28.09 12.47 35.13
CA LEU A 481 -28.32 11.74 33.89
C LEU A 481 -28.65 10.25 34.12
N SER A 482 -28.18 9.66 35.22
CA SER A 482 -28.53 8.30 35.68
C SER A 482 -30.02 8.14 35.99
N GLN A 483 -30.68 9.17 36.53
CA GLN A 483 -32.10 9.14 36.89
C GLN A 483 -33.02 9.46 35.69
N LEU A 484 -32.48 10.02 34.60
CA LEU A 484 -33.26 10.38 33.42
C LEU A 484 -34.02 9.19 32.83
N PHE A 485 -33.37 8.03 32.74
CA PHE A 485 -34.00 6.80 32.23
C PHE A 485 -35.12 6.28 33.12
N HIS A 486 -34.98 6.42 34.43
CA HIS A 486 -36.04 6.03 35.37
C HIS A 486 -37.26 6.95 35.23
N VAL A 487 -37.03 8.27 35.13
CA VAL A 487 -38.12 9.26 34.94
C VAL A 487 -38.84 9.06 33.61
N LEU A 488 -38.12 8.71 32.54
CA LEU A 488 -38.72 8.41 31.24
C LEU A 488 -39.49 7.09 31.23
N GLU A 489 -39.02 6.07 31.93
CA GLU A 489 -39.73 4.78 32.08
C GLU A 489 -41.01 4.93 32.91
N GLU A 490 -40.99 5.75 33.97
CA GLU A 490 -42.17 6.04 34.79
C GLU A 490 -43.24 6.81 33.99
N LYS A 491 -42.82 7.75 33.14
CA LYS A 491 -43.71 8.52 32.27
C LYS A 491 -44.20 7.73 31.05
N TYR A 492 -43.34 6.88 30.49
CA TYR A 492 -43.60 6.09 29.28
C TYR A 492 -43.15 4.63 29.50
N PRO A 493 -44.05 3.75 30.01
CA PRO A 493 -43.68 2.38 30.34
C PRO A 493 -43.27 1.58 29.08
N GLY A 494 -42.13 0.90 29.17
CA GLY A 494 -41.50 0.12 28.12
C GLY A 494 -40.60 0.91 27.17
N MET A 495 -40.30 2.18 27.47
CA MET A 495 -39.44 3.03 26.63
C MET A 495 -37.96 2.64 26.73
N THR A 496 -37.51 2.25 27.92
CA THR A 496 -36.11 1.86 28.16
C THR A 496 -35.69 0.69 27.30
N GLU A 497 -36.49 -0.37 27.27
CA GLU A 497 -36.15 -1.59 26.53
C GLU A 497 -36.27 -1.42 25.02
N LYS A 498 -37.23 -0.63 24.53
CA LYS A 498 -37.54 -0.49 23.11
C LYS A 498 -36.75 0.60 22.40
N VAL A 499 -36.38 1.66 23.13
CA VAL A 499 -35.79 2.87 22.57
C VAL A 499 -34.48 3.18 23.27
N LEU A 500 -34.48 3.42 24.59
CA LEU A 500 -33.31 4.01 25.26
C LEU A 500 -32.08 3.08 25.30
N ARG A 501 -32.26 1.75 25.31
CA ARG A 501 -31.14 0.78 25.24
C ARG A 501 -30.30 0.89 23.97
N SER A 502 -30.88 1.34 22.86
CA SER A 502 -30.20 1.43 21.56
C SER A 502 -29.82 2.86 21.18
N CYS A 503 -30.33 3.88 21.89
CA CYS A 503 -30.14 5.29 21.57
C CYS A 503 -28.93 5.91 22.29
N LEU A 504 -28.33 6.92 21.66
CA LEU A 504 -27.34 7.81 22.27
C LEU A 504 -28.02 9.05 22.86
N ILE A 505 -27.44 9.61 23.92
CA ILE A 505 -27.90 10.87 24.53
C ILE A 505 -26.90 11.96 24.23
N THR A 506 -27.42 13.15 23.92
CA THR A 506 -26.62 14.37 23.84
C THR A 506 -27.20 15.41 24.79
N VAL A 507 -26.34 16.16 25.46
CA VAL A 507 -26.69 17.31 26.32
C VAL A 507 -25.99 18.53 25.72
N ASN A 508 -26.74 19.54 25.29
CA ASN A 508 -26.23 20.73 24.60
C ASN A 508 -25.28 20.41 23.44
N LEU A 509 -25.62 19.39 22.63
CA LEU A 509 -24.84 18.85 21.51
C LEU A 509 -23.61 18.00 21.88
N ASP A 510 -23.31 17.82 23.17
CA ASP A 510 -22.24 16.93 23.63
C ASP A 510 -22.78 15.54 23.94
N TYR A 511 -22.15 14.50 23.37
CA TYR A 511 -22.49 13.12 23.70
C TYR A 511 -22.22 12.84 25.18
N ALA A 512 -23.25 12.34 25.87
CA ALA A 512 -23.16 11.98 27.29
C ALA A 512 -23.43 10.48 27.42
N ASP A 513 -22.44 9.74 27.89
CA ASP A 513 -22.59 8.33 28.22
C ASP A 513 -23.36 8.19 29.52
N VAL A 514 -24.36 7.31 29.52
CA VAL A 514 -25.10 7.00 30.74
C VAL A 514 -24.26 6.02 31.56
N PRO A 515 -23.90 6.39 32.80
CA PRO A 515 -23.07 5.55 33.65
C PRO A 515 -23.81 4.24 33.94
N LYS A 516 -23.14 3.11 33.69
CA LYS A 516 -23.71 1.76 33.89
C LYS A 516 -23.23 1.12 35.20
N GLY A 517 -22.28 1.76 35.89
CA GLY A 517 -21.72 1.33 37.17
C GLY A 517 -21.60 2.50 38.16
N ALA A 518 -21.25 2.20 39.41
CA ALA A 518 -21.20 3.18 40.51
C ALA A 518 -19.94 4.07 40.53
N ASP A 519 -18.99 3.86 39.60
CA ASP A 519 -17.66 4.48 39.59
C ASP A 519 -17.49 5.53 38.46
N ASP A 520 -18.53 5.80 37.68
CA ASP A 520 -18.54 6.77 36.59
C ASP A 520 -19.09 8.13 37.08
N GLU A 521 -18.51 9.26 36.66
CA GLU A 521 -18.97 10.59 37.05
C GLU A 521 -20.35 10.93 36.45
N ASP A 522 -21.38 11.02 37.31
CA ASP A 522 -22.75 11.38 36.91
C ASP A 522 -22.81 12.84 36.41
N LYS A 523 -22.99 13.06 35.10
CA LYS A 523 -23.27 14.38 34.52
C LYS A 523 -24.65 14.89 35.00
N ILE A 524 -24.71 16.10 35.55
CA ILE A 524 -25.95 16.74 36.03
C ILE A 524 -26.52 17.64 34.93
N ILE A 525 -27.82 17.52 34.68
CA ILE A 525 -28.57 18.34 33.71
C ILE A 525 -29.09 19.58 34.43
N GLU A 526 -28.70 20.76 33.97
CA GLU A 526 -29.04 22.05 34.57
C GLU A 526 -30.29 22.70 33.93
N GLU A 527 -30.75 23.80 34.53
CA GLU A 527 -31.88 24.58 34.01
C GLU A 527 -31.55 25.19 32.64
N GLY A 528 -32.42 24.97 31.65
CA GLY A 528 -32.23 25.49 30.30
C GLY A 528 -31.45 24.59 29.35
N ASP A 529 -30.95 23.45 29.82
CA ASP A 529 -30.25 22.49 28.97
C ASP A 529 -31.17 21.83 27.92
N GLU A 530 -30.58 21.49 26.78
CA GLU A 530 -31.22 20.76 25.69
C GLU A 530 -30.67 19.33 25.65
N VAL A 531 -31.52 18.35 25.93
CA VAL A 531 -31.16 16.93 25.97
C VAL A 531 -31.81 16.23 24.79
N ALA A 532 -31.05 15.56 23.94
CA ALA A 532 -31.57 14.88 22.76
C ALA A 532 -31.33 13.37 22.82
N ILE A 533 -32.40 12.60 22.60
CA ILE A 533 -32.36 11.14 22.43
C ILE A 533 -32.22 10.84 20.95
N VAL A 534 -31.03 10.39 20.56
CA VAL A 534 -30.64 10.12 19.18
C VAL A 534 -30.63 8.61 18.94
N PRO A 535 -31.66 8.04 18.30
CA PRO A 535 -31.63 6.65 17.89
C PRO A 535 -30.55 6.43 16.82
N PRO A 536 -29.98 5.21 16.75
CA PRO A 536 -29.02 4.86 15.73
C PRO A 536 -29.71 4.97 14.38
N VAL A 537 -29.07 5.64 13.43
CA VAL A 537 -29.59 5.82 12.07
C VAL A 537 -29.87 4.45 11.47
N SER A 538 -31.16 4.10 11.36
CA SER A 538 -31.61 2.94 10.61
C SER A 538 -31.14 3.13 9.17
N SER A 539 -30.14 2.33 8.78
CA SER A 539 -29.75 2.17 7.39
C SER A 539 -30.86 1.40 6.66
N GLY A 540 -31.99 2.07 6.44
CA GLY A 540 -33.08 1.57 5.61
C GLY A 540 -32.82 1.84 4.14
#